data_AF-A0A367IQM6-F1
#
_entry.id   AF-A0A367IQM6-F1
#
_cell.length_a   1.000
_cell.length_b   1.000
_cell.length_c   1.000
_cell.angle_alpha   90.00
_cell.angle_beta   90.00
_cell.angle_gamma   90.00
#
_symmetry.space_group_name_H-M   'P 1'
#
loop_
_entity.id
_entity.type
_entity.pdbx_description
1 polymer ?
#
loop_
_entity_poly.entity_id
_entity_poly.type
_entity_poly.pdbx_seq_one_letter_code
_entity_poly.pdbx_strand_id
1 'polypeptide(L)'
;MANNIINREQTICILFCAEYNETNVVLLIKWINDIKDIEIVYENDPEMPLIRYIAHSVRYHKYIAGETSAMKPSTENKSLEIATPAQIVKFINQVYLLSSPYNDTMYEKKNVSMKDIFLCVRSNTTYFDCKTLISFSKWCNSQKLGFTVVEVSRKQAKQNDEYIIEDIVSILLRLQTHIKTRKENNHTIIDYARKTPTKDSQKHRTMLLQRMVDCLVSRTLADCVFVSTSSFASDLLSERDKNNSEVAHLNDVQGNTL
;
A
#
# COMPACT_ATOMS: atom_id res chain seq x y z
N MET A 1 -0.94 12.77 26.89
CA MET A 1 0.16 13.68 26.53
C MET A 1 -0.30 14.48 25.32
N ALA A 2 -0.18 15.80 25.35
CA ALA A 2 -0.62 16.64 24.24
C ALA A 2 0.18 16.27 22.99
N ASN A 3 -0.51 15.95 21.88
CA ASN A 3 0.13 15.80 20.58
C ASN A 3 0.68 17.18 20.20
N ASN A 4 1.99 17.39 20.34
CA ASN A 4 2.66 18.55 19.75
C ASN A 4 2.54 18.40 18.23
N ILE A 5 1.59 19.12 17.65
CA ILE A 5 1.43 19.20 16.20
C ILE A 5 2.58 20.08 15.70
N ILE A 6 3.61 19.44 15.14
CA ILE A 6 4.71 20.13 14.46
C ILE A 6 4.14 20.77 13.19
N ASN A 7 4.29 22.07 13.05
CA ASN A 7 3.79 22.80 11.89
C ASN A 7 4.75 22.68 10.70
N ARG A 8 4.25 23.00 9.50
CA ARG A 8 5.00 22.85 8.25
C ARG A 8 6.33 23.61 8.26
N GLU A 9 6.39 24.77 8.91
CA GLU A 9 7.57 25.61 9.02
C GLU A 9 8.66 24.94 9.87
N GLN A 10 8.30 24.38 11.02
CA GLN A 10 9.19 23.60 11.88
C GLN A 10 9.68 22.35 11.16
N THR A 11 8.78 21.66 10.44
CA THR A 11 9.12 20.49 9.63
C THR A 11 10.16 20.79 8.58
N ILE A 12 10.07 21.94 7.90
CA ILE A 12 11.05 22.36 6.91
C ILE A 12 12.43 22.48 7.56
N CYS A 13 12.53 23.14 8.72
CA CYS A 13 13.79 23.24 9.45
C CYS A 13 14.34 21.87 9.86
N ILE A 14 13.49 20.96 10.35
CA ILE A 14 13.88 19.58 10.70
C ILE A 14 14.43 18.83 9.47
N LEU A 15 13.73 18.93 8.34
CA LEU A 15 14.09 18.26 7.09
C LEU A 15 15.48 18.66 6.56
N PHE A 16 15.87 19.92 6.74
CA PHE A 16 17.18 20.43 6.31
C PHE A 16 18.20 20.51 7.45
N CYS A 17 17.90 19.93 8.62
CA CYS A 17 18.75 19.99 9.82
C CYS A 17 19.17 21.44 10.18
N ALA A 18 18.28 22.39 9.97
CA ALA A 18 18.49 23.81 10.25
C ALA A 18 17.85 24.20 11.58
N GLU A 19 18.45 25.15 12.30
CA GLU A 19 17.82 25.73 13.47
C GLU A 19 16.52 26.45 13.08
N TYR A 20 15.48 26.26 13.90
CA TYR A 20 14.20 26.95 13.69
C TYR A 20 14.33 28.43 14.04
N ASN A 21 14.41 29.27 13.01
CA ASN A 21 14.33 30.72 13.08
C ASN A 21 13.69 31.28 11.80
N GLU A 22 13.16 32.50 11.86
CA GLU A 22 12.42 33.12 10.74
C GLU A 22 13.25 33.20 9.45
N THR A 23 14.54 33.52 9.56
CA THR A 23 15.46 33.61 8.42
C THR A 23 15.58 32.28 7.68
N ASN A 24 15.79 31.19 8.42
CA ASN A 24 15.91 29.85 7.85
C ASN A 24 14.58 29.37 7.25
N VAL A 25 13.45 29.64 7.91
CA VAL A 25 12.13 29.28 7.40
C VAL A 25 11.86 29.95 6.05
N VAL A 26 12.11 31.25 5.93
CA VAL A 26 11.90 32.00 4.68
C VAL A 26 12.78 31.48 3.55
N LEU A 27 14.07 31.23 3.82
CA LEU A 27 15.01 30.71 2.82
C LEU A 27 14.62 29.31 2.33
N LEU A 28 14.28 28.42 3.25
CA LEU A 28 13.97 27.03 2.92
C LEU A 28 12.59 26.87 2.28
N ILE A 29 11.58 27.66 2.69
CA ILE A 29 10.28 27.71 2.01
C ILE A 29 10.46 28.13 0.55
N LYS A 30 11.26 29.18 0.32
CA LYS A 30 11.54 29.65 -1.05
C LYS A 30 12.19 28.55 -1.89
N TRP A 31 13.20 27.88 -1.35
CA TRP A 31 13.88 26.78 -2.03
C TRP A 31 12.94 25.62 -2.38
N ILE A 32 12.05 25.24 -1.48
CA ILE A 32 11.06 24.19 -1.73
C ILE A 32 10.03 24.60 -2.78
N ASN A 33 9.56 25.85 -2.72
CA ASN A 33 8.58 26.36 -3.69
C ASN A 33 9.20 26.53 -5.09
N ASP A 34 10.51 26.74 -5.19
CA ASP A 34 11.24 26.80 -6.47
C ASP A 34 11.31 25.42 -7.16
N ILE A 35 11.19 24.33 -6.40
CA ILE A 35 11.11 22.96 -6.94
C ILE A 35 9.64 22.63 -7.22
N LYS A 36 9.29 22.55 -8.50
CA LYS A 36 7.92 22.17 -8.90
C LYS A 36 7.62 20.72 -8.51
N ASP A 37 6.36 20.48 -8.17
CA ASP A 37 5.77 19.15 -7.96
C ASP A 37 6.32 18.34 -6.79
N ILE A 38 6.96 18.99 -5.80
CA ILE A 38 7.35 18.34 -4.54
C ILE A 38 6.47 18.76 -3.36
N GLU A 39 6.26 17.85 -2.43
CA GLU A 39 5.53 18.08 -1.20
C GLU A 39 6.27 17.45 0.00
N ILE A 40 6.18 18.12 1.15
CA ILE A 40 6.74 17.64 2.41
C ILE A 40 5.67 16.85 3.14
N VAL A 41 5.99 15.61 3.43
CA VAL A 41 5.05 14.64 3.97
C VAL A 41 5.71 13.79 5.05
N TYR A 42 4.92 13.03 5.81
CA TYR A 42 5.42 12.04 6.76
C TYR A 42 4.67 10.72 6.62
N GLU A 43 5.31 9.62 7.00
CA GLU A 43 4.67 8.30 6.91
C GLU A 43 3.95 7.96 8.22
N ASN A 44 4.71 7.73 9.29
CA ASN A 44 4.18 7.31 10.60
C ASN A 44 4.56 8.29 11.72
N ASP A 45 5.59 9.11 11.51
CA ASP A 45 6.19 9.97 12.52
C ASP A 45 6.32 11.42 11.98
N PRO A 46 5.60 12.39 12.57
CA PRO A 46 5.65 13.80 12.16
C PRO A 46 6.99 14.49 12.50
N GLU A 47 7.90 13.83 13.23
CA GLU A 47 9.27 14.32 13.44
C GLU A 47 10.23 13.86 12.33
N MET A 48 9.79 12.98 11.43
CA MET A 48 10.60 12.40 10.35
C MET A 48 10.05 12.78 8.96
N PRO A 49 10.24 14.04 8.53
CA PRO A 49 9.74 14.50 7.24
C PRO A 49 10.46 13.91 6.04
N LEU A 50 9.71 13.80 4.94
CA LEU A 50 10.16 13.30 3.65
C LEU A 50 9.75 14.27 2.53
N ILE A 51 10.60 14.41 1.51
CA ILE A 51 10.24 15.09 0.25
C ILE A 51 9.74 14.04 -0.74
N ARG A 52 8.56 14.25 -1.32
CA ARG A 52 7.97 13.36 -2.33
C ARG A 52 7.38 14.15 -3.49
N TYR A 53 7.44 13.56 -4.68
CA TYR A 53 6.72 14.09 -5.83
C TYR A 53 5.21 13.89 -5.65
N ILE A 54 4.44 14.93 -5.97
CA ILE A 54 2.97 15.01 -5.79
C ILE A 54 2.21 13.88 -6.52
N ALA A 55 2.86 13.22 -7.49
CA ALA A 55 2.24 12.19 -8.30
C ALA A 55 1.65 11.05 -7.46
N HIS A 56 2.36 10.54 -6.44
CA HIS A 56 2.00 9.26 -5.84
C HIS A 56 2.34 9.19 -4.36
N SER A 57 1.37 9.43 -3.48
CA SER A 57 1.33 8.64 -2.25
C SER A 57 0.01 8.71 -1.50
N VAL A 58 -0.68 7.57 -1.50
CA VAL A 58 -1.79 7.30 -0.57
C VAL A 58 -1.25 6.93 0.83
N ARG A 59 0.07 6.86 1.00
CA ARG A 59 0.77 6.35 2.20
C ARG A 59 1.29 7.48 3.11
N TYR A 60 1.39 8.71 2.59
CA TYR A 60 1.98 9.82 3.36
C TYR A 60 0.93 10.83 3.81
N HIS A 61 1.17 11.42 4.97
CA HIS A 61 0.39 12.47 5.59
C HIS A 61 1.02 13.83 5.30
N LYS A 62 0.20 14.85 5.10
CA LYS A 62 0.64 16.23 4.86
C LYS A 62 0.70 17.00 6.17
N TYR A 63 1.68 17.89 6.30
CA TYR A 63 1.73 18.83 7.41
C TYR A 63 0.72 19.96 7.18
N ILE A 64 -0.03 20.31 8.22
CA ILE A 64 -1.03 21.39 8.17
C ILE A 64 -0.28 22.72 8.12
N ALA A 65 -0.54 23.53 7.10
CA ALA A 65 -0.11 24.93 7.07
C ALA A 65 -0.97 25.73 8.06
N GLY A 66 -0.35 26.62 8.84
CA GLY A 66 -1.05 27.38 9.88
C GLY A 66 -2.34 28.05 9.39
N GLU A 67 -3.38 27.94 10.23
CA GLU A 67 -4.76 28.45 10.09
C GLU A 67 -5.73 27.64 9.21
N THR A 68 -6.47 26.71 9.83
CA THR A 68 -7.87 26.91 10.26
C THR A 68 -8.37 25.60 10.88
N SER A 69 -8.93 25.70 12.09
CA SER A 69 -9.70 24.64 12.74
C SER A 69 -10.92 24.31 11.87
N ALA A 70 -10.83 23.24 11.08
CA ALA A 70 -11.99 22.59 10.48
C ALA A 70 -12.25 21.30 11.27
N MET A 71 -13.42 21.25 11.90
CA MET A 71 -13.98 20.11 12.61
C MET A 71 -13.66 18.78 11.91
N LYS A 72 -13.00 17.87 12.64
CA LYS A 72 -13.01 16.45 12.29
C LYS A 72 -14.48 16.01 12.23
N PRO A 73 -14.98 15.42 11.14
CA PRO A 73 -16.22 14.70 11.22
C PRO A 73 -15.99 13.53 12.18
N SER A 74 -16.72 13.53 13.29
CA SER A 74 -16.83 12.42 14.22
C SER A 74 -17.53 11.27 13.49
N THR A 75 -16.77 10.48 12.75
CA THR A 75 -17.27 9.20 12.23
C THR A 75 -17.22 8.21 13.38
N GLU A 76 -18.37 7.62 13.70
CA GLU A 76 -18.51 6.54 14.68
C GLU A 76 -17.38 5.51 14.53
N ASN A 77 -16.70 5.19 15.63
CA ASN A 77 -15.63 4.20 15.71
C ASN A 77 -16.17 2.80 15.40
N LYS A 78 -16.37 2.48 14.12
CA LYS A 78 -16.48 1.10 13.66
C LYS A 78 -15.07 0.54 13.65
N SER A 79 -14.76 -0.42 14.53
CA SER A 79 -13.49 -1.13 14.50
C SER A 79 -13.29 -1.71 13.10
N LEU A 80 -12.18 -1.35 12.43
CA LEU A 80 -11.86 -1.89 11.12
C LEU A 80 -11.56 -3.39 11.27
N GLU A 81 -12.28 -4.22 10.52
CA GLU A 81 -12.16 -5.67 10.58
C GLU A 81 -11.48 -6.20 9.32
N ILE A 82 -10.56 -7.15 9.48
CA ILE A 82 -9.95 -7.85 8.36
C ILE A 82 -10.98 -8.86 7.80
N ALA A 83 -11.59 -8.56 6.66
CA ALA A 83 -12.71 -9.34 6.14
C ALA A 83 -12.31 -10.49 5.19
N THR A 84 -11.15 -10.39 4.53
CA THR A 84 -10.78 -11.32 3.44
C THR A 84 -9.55 -12.17 3.74
N PRO A 85 -9.47 -13.40 3.19
CA PRO A 85 -8.28 -14.25 3.32
C PRO A 85 -6.98 -13.56 2.90
N ALA A 86 -7.02 -12.74 1.83
CA ALA A 86 -5.85 -12.02 1.33
C ALA A 86 -5.38 -10.93 2.30
N GLN A 87 -6.31 -10.20 2.93
CA GLN A 87 -5.96 -9.21 3.95
C GLN A 87 -5.39 -9.89 5.21
N ILE A 88 -5.92 -11.06 5.60
CA ILE A 88 -5.38 -11.85 6.71
C ILE A 88 -3.95 -12.28 6.41
N VAL A 89 -3.67 -12.80 5.20
CA VAL A 89 -2.31 -13.15 4.78
C VAL A 89 -1.38 -11.94 4.85
N LYS A 90 -1.83 -10.77 4.36
CA LYS A 90 -1.03 -9.53 4.41
C LYS A 90 -0.75 -9.09 5.85
N PHE A 91 -1.76 -9.12 6.71
CA PHE A 91 -1.63 -8.81 8.13
C PHE A 91 -0.61 -9.69 8.81
N ILE A 92 -0.76 -11.01 8.67
CA ILE A 92 0.16 -11.98 9.29
C ILE A 92 1.59 -11.76 8.79
N ASN A 93 1.80 -11.54 7.49
CA ASN A 93 3.15 -11.32 6.96
C ASN A 93 3.75 -9.97 7.37
N GLN A 94 2.95 -8.95 7.65
CA GLN A 94 3.46 -7.65 8.15
C GLN A 94 3.79 -7.71 9.64
N VAL A 95 2.96 -8.39 10.43
CA VAL A 95 3.18 -8.55 11.88
C VAL A 95 4.29 -9.56 12.16
N TYR A 96 4.36 -10.65 11.39
CA TYR A 96 5.26 -11.78 11.58
C TYR A 96 6.16 -12.00 10.37
N LEU A 97 7.41 -11.51 10.45
CA LEU A 97 8.40 -11.60 9.37
C LEU A 97 9.30 -12.85 9.50
N LEU A 98 9.72 -13.35 8.33
CA LEU A 98 10.64 -14.49 8.19
C LEU A 98 12.12 -14.08 8.39
N SER A 99 12.53 -12.96 7.80
CA SER A 99 13.93 -12.53 7.72
C SER A 99 14.15 -11.19 8.41
N SER A 100 15.41 -10.86 8.70
CA SER A 100 15.77 -9.56 9.29
C SER A 100 15.40 -8.43 8.33
N PRO A 101 14.54 -7.47 8.74
CA PRO A 101 14.28 -6.29 7.93
C PRO A 101 15.43 -5.26 7.98
N TYR A 102 16.59 -5.60 8.58
CA TYR A 102 17.66 -4.65 8.95
C TYR A 102 17.13 -3.45 9.76
N ASN A 103 16.08 -3.70 10.54
CA ASN A 103 15.35 -2.71 11.31
C ASN A 103 14.95 -3.31 12.66
N ASP A 104 15.95 -3.52 13.51
CA ASP A 104 15.78 -4.12 14.85
C ASP A 104 15.09 -3.14 15.84
N THR A 105 14.83 -1.89 15.44
CA THR A 105 14.04 -0.94 16.25
C THR A 105 12.53 -1.18 16.12
N MET A 106 12.08 -1.67 14.96
CA MET A 106 10.66 -1.94 14.69
C MET A 106 10.27 -3.39 15.01
N TYR A 107 11.18 -4.35 14.82
CA TYR A 107 10.89 -5.78 14.98
C TYR A 107 11.77 -6.42 16.05
N GLU A 108 11.13 -7.11 16.99
CA GLU A 108 11.80 -7.98 17.95
C GLU A 108 11.85 -9.42 17.43
N LYS A 109 13.00 -10.09 17.63
CA LYS A 109 13.08 -11.54 17.42
C LYS A 109 12.42 -12.22 18.63
N LYS A 110 11.32 -12.93 18.40
CA LYS A 110 10.52 -13.52 19.47
C LYS A 110 10.10 -14.93 19.11
N ASN A 111 10.14 -15.82 20.09
CA ASN A 111 9.52 -17.12 19.91
C ASN A 111 8.00 -16.95 20.03
N VAL A 112 7.28 -17.14 18.92
CA VAL A 112 5.83 -16.96 18.84
C VAL A 112 5.21 -18.30 18.45
N SER A 113 4.31 -18.80 19.29
CA SER A 113 3.62 -20.06 18.99
C SER A 113 2.50 -19.84 17.98
N MET A 114 2.12 -20.91 17.27
CA MET A 114 0.94 -20.90 16.39
C MET A 114 -0.34 -20.47 17.11
N LYS A 115 -0.45 -20.77 18.42
CA LYS A 115 -1.57 -20.35 19.26
C LYS A 115 -1.60 -18.84 19.44
N ASP A 116 -0.45 -18.21 19.65
CA ASP A 116 -0.35 -16.76 19.83
C ASP A 116 -0.74 -16.02 18.54
N ILE A 117 -0.27 -16.50 17.40
CA ILE A 117 -0.64 -15.97 16.07
C ILE A 117 -2.15 -16.15 15.84
N PHE A 118 -2.71 -17.32 16.14
CA PHE A 118 -4.14 -17.58 15.99
C PHE A 118 -5.00 -16.64 16.82
N LEU A 119 -4.65 -16.40 18.09
CA LEU A 119 -5.38 -15.49 18.96
C LEU A 119 -5.31 -14.03 18.48
N CYS A 120 -4.12 -13.59 18.03
CA CYS A 120 -3.92 -12.26 17.45
C CYS A 120 -4.71 -12.07 16.14
N VAL A 121 -4.75 -13.06 15.26
CA VAL A 121 -5.56 -12.96 14.04
C VAL A 121 -7.05 -12.93 14.38
N ARG A 122 -7.48 -13.79 15.31
CA ARG A 122 -8.89 -13.91 15.70
C ARG A 122 -9.44 -12.66 16.39
N SER A 123 -8.62 -11.88 17.08
CA SER A 123 -9.07 -10.60 17.65
C SER A 123 -9.39 -9.54 16.59
N ASN A 124 -9.01 -9.78 15.33
CA ASN A 124 -9.07 -8.79 14.25
C ASN A 124 -9.89 -9.26 13.02
N THR A 125 -10.52 -10.45 13.10
CA THR A 125 -11.36 -10.99 12.02
C THR A 125 -12.38 -12.02 12.50
N THR A 126 -13.58 -11.99 11.94
CA THR A 126 -14.63 -13.02 12.08
C THR A 126 -14.41 -14.22 11.15
N TYR A 127 -13.45 -14.17 10.21
CA TYR A 127 -13.19 -15.26 9.26
C TYR A 127 -12.81 -16.59 9.94
N PHE A 128 -12.28 -16.52 11.17
CA PHE A 128 -11.95 -17.67 12.01
C PHE A 128 -12.90 -17.88 13.19
N ASP A 129 -14.07 -17.25 13.17
CA ASP A 129 -15.12 -17.58 14.12
C ASP A 129 -15.51 -19.05 13.98
N CYS A 130 -15.66 -19.70 15.13
CA CYS A 130 -15.93 -21.13 15.23
C CYS A 130 -14.86 -22.06 14.64
N LYS A 131 -13.70 -21.53 14.19
CA LYS A 131 -12.58 -22.34 13.70
C LYS A 131 -11.62 -22.70 14.84
N THR A 132 -11.07 -23.91 14.78
CA THR A 132 -10.12 -24.41 15.77
C THR A 132 -8.68 -24.02 15.41
N LEU A 133 -7.79 -24.03 16.39
CA LEU A 133 -6.35 -23.83 16.16
C LEU A 133 -5.80 -24.79 15.09
N ILE A 134 -6.25 -26.04 15.06
CA ILE A 134 -5.84 -27.04 14.07
C ILE A 134 -6.26 -26.61 12.65
N SER A 135 -7.49 -26.12 12.50
CA SER A 135 -7.98 -25.64 11.20
C SER A 135 -7.23 -24.39 10.72
N PHE A 136 -6.86 -23.51 11.64
CA PHE A 136 -6.01 -22.35 11.35
C PHE A 136 -4.62 -22.78 10.88
N SER A 137 -3.94 -23.68 11.61
CA SER A 137 -2.61 -24.19 11.20
C SER A 137 -2.63 -24.80 9.81
N LYS A 138 -3.65 -25.61 9.50
CA LYS A 138 -3.82 -26.20 8.15
C LYS A 138 -4.02 -25.13 7.09
N TRP A 139 -4.79 -24.08 7.39
CA TRP A 139 -4.98 -22.96 6.48
C TRP A 139 -3.69 -22.15 6.28
N CYS A 140 -2.93 -21.85 7.33
CA CYS A 140 -1.63 -21.16 7.22
C CYS A 140 -0.66 -21.91 6.30
N ASN A 141 -0.60 -23.24 6.43
CA ASN A 141 0.22 -24.09 5.57
C ASN A 141 -0.26 -24.08 4.11
N SER A 142 -1.58 -24.07 3.88
CA SER A 142 -2.12 -24.00 2.51
C SER A 142 -1.88 -22.64 1.85
N GLN A 143 -1.83 -21.57 2.65
CA GLN A 143 -1.47 -20.22 2.20
C GLN A 143 0.06 -20.00 2.06
N LYS A 144 0.89 -20.96 2.49
CA LYS A 144 2.35 -20.87 2.46
C LYS A 144 2.90 -19.64 3.18
N LEU A 145 2.36 -19.34 4.37
CA LEU A 145 2.80 -18.20 5.17
C LEU A 145 4.26 -18.37 5.62
N GLY A 146 5.05 -17.28 5.58
CA GLY A 146 6.49 -17.38 5.82
C GLY A 146 6.85 -17.98 7.18
N PHE A 147 6.13 -17.60 8.23
CA PHE A 147 6.42 -18.08 9.59
C PHE A 147 6.24 -19.60 9.78
N THR A 148 5.58 -20.33 8.86
CA THR A 148 5.38 -21.78 9.01
C THR A 148 6.66 -22.58 8.71
N VAL A 149 7.71 -21.93 8.21
CA VAL A 149 8.97 -22.57 7.79
C VAL A 149 10.09 -22.36 8.81
N VAL A 150 9.90 -21.49 9.81
CA VAL A 150 10.94 -21.11 10.77
C VAL A 150 10.51 -21.41 12.20
N GLU A 151 11.48 -21.84 13.02
CA GLU A 151 11.26 -22.14 14.44
C GLU A 151 11.07 -20.87 15.29
N VAL A 152 11.65 -19.75 14.85
CA VAL A 152 11.54 -18.44 15.50
C VAL A 152 11.22 -17.39 14.44
N SER A 153 10.12 -16.64 14.63
CA SER A 153 9.70 -15.54 13.76
C SER A 153 10.06 -14.18 14.38
N ARG A 154 10.01 -13.11 13.58
CA ARG A 154 10.16 -11.74 14.09
C ARG A 154 8.77 -11.13 14.23
N LYS A 155 8.46 -10.57 15.40
CA LYS A 155 7.20 -9.84 15.66
C LYS A 155 7.49 -8.35 15.74
N GLN A 156 6.59 -7.52 15.23
CA GLN A 156 6.72 -6.08 15.43
C GLN A 156 6.57 -5.71 16.92
N ALA A 157 7.53 -4.97 17.46
CA ALA A 157 7.67 -4.73 18.90
C ALA A 157 6.81 -3.55 19.41
N LYS A 158 6.49 -2.58 18.55
CA LYS A 158 5.98 -1.26 18.96
C LYS A 158 4.82 -0.69 18.13
N GLN A 159 4.37 -1.35 17.07
CA GLN A 159 3.26 -0.84 16.27
C GLN A 159 1.94 -1.46 16.74
N ASN A 160 0.90 -0.63 16.88
CA ASN A 160 -0.44 -1.08 17.24
C ASN A 160 -0.99 -1.92 16.08
N ASP A 161 -1.37 -3.18 16.33
CA ASP A 161 -1.96 -4.08 15.32
C ASP A 161 -3.12 -3.38 14.58
N GLU A 162 -3.84 -2.50 15.28
CA GLU A 162 -4.90 -1.63 14.77
C GLU A 162 -4.45 -0.70 13.62
N TYR A 163 -3.23 -0.16 13.67
CA TYR A 163 -2.69 0.70 12.59
C TYR A 163 -2.36 -0.13 11.34
N ILE A 164 -1.85 -1.35 11.52
CA ILE A 164 -1.58 -2.28 10.42
C ILE A 164 -2.90 -2.68 9.76
N ILE A 165 -3.93 -2.93 10.56
CA ILE A 165 -5.28 -3.23 10.09
C ILE A 165 -5.86 -2.02 9.35
N GLU A 166 -5.74 -0.83 9.91
CA GLU A 166 -6.17 0.40 9.27
C GLU A 166 -5.46 0.58 7.92
N ASP A 167 -4.14 0.39 7.82
CA ASP A 167 -3.45 0.45 6.53
C ASP A 167 -3.96 -0.63 5.57
N ILE A 168 -4.09 -1.89 6.00
CA ILE A 168 -4.53 -2.99 5.15
C ILE A 168 -5.97 -2.80 4.63
N VAL A 169 -6.88 -2.36 5.49
CA VAL A 169 -8.29 -2.20 5.18
C VAL A 169 -8.54 -0.89 4.43
N SER A 170 -7.92 0.21 4.87
CA SER A 170 -8.16 1.55 4.32
C SER A 170 -7.39 1.83 3.04
N ILE A 171 -6.25 1.18 2.75
CA ILE A 171 -5.41 1.56 1.59
C ILE A 171 -6.18 1.43 0.26
N LEU A 172 -7.00 0.39 0.12
CA LEU A 172 -7.83 0.22 -1.07
C LEU A 172 -8.90 1.31 -1.15
N LEU A 173 -9.56 1.60 -0.03
CA LEU A 173 -10.59 2.63 0.03
C LEU A 173 -10.00 4.02 -0.26
N ARG A 174 -8.86 4.36 0.34
CA ARG A 174 -8.16 5.63 0.11
C ARG A 174 -7.71 5.77 -1.34
N LEU A 175 -7.18 4.70 -1.94
CA LEU A 175 -6.80 4.67 -3.34
C LEU A 175 -8.03 4.93 -4.24
N GLN A 176 -9.12 4.20 -4.02
CA GLN A 176 -10.36 4.35 -4.78
C GLN A 176 -10.97 5.75 -4.62
N THR A 177 -10.97 6.30 -3.40
CA THR A 177 -11.43 7.68 -3.15
C THR A 177 -10.57 8.69 -3.91
N HIS A 178 -9.25 8.56 -3.84
CA HIS A 178 -8.34 9.43 -4.60
C HIS A 178 -8.62 9.38 -6.10
N ILE A 179 -8.80 8.18 -6.63
CA ILE A 179 -9.07 7.98 -8.06
C ILE A 179 -10.43 8.58 -8.45
N LYS A 180 -11.47 8.39 -7.63
CA LYS A 180 -12.78 9.04 -7.86
C LYS A 180 -12.67 10.56 -7.91
N THR A 181 -11.93 11.17 -6.98
CA THR A 181 -11.67 12.62 -7.02
C THR A 181 -10.95 13.04 -8.30
N ARG A 182 -10.02 12.23 -8.83
CA ARG A 182 -9.38 12.51 -10.13
C ARG A 182 -10.39 12.47 -11.28
N LYS A 183 -11.29 11.48 -11.28
CA LYS A 183 -12.36 11.37 -12.29
C LYS A 183 -13.35 12.53 -12.23
N GLU A 184 -13.73 12.95 -11.02
CA GLU A 184 -14.58 14.15 -10.82
C GLU A 184 -13.91 15.42 -11.39
N ASN A 185 -12.58 15.46 -11.38
CA ASN A 185 -11.78 16.50 -12.04
C ASN A 185 -11.51 16.20 -13.53
N ASN A 186 -12.38 15.43 -14.19
CA ASN A 186 -12.32 15.07 -15.61
C ASN A 186 -11.01 14.37 -16.06
N HIS A 187 -10.32 13.69 -15.16
CA HIS A 187 -9.18 12.85 -15.55
C HIS A 187 -9.65 11.45 -15.95
N THR A 188 -9.13 10.94 -17.07
CA THR A 188 -9.30 9.53 -17.48
C THR A 188 -8.23 8.67 -16.83
N ILE A 189 -8.64 7.56 -16.23
CA ILE A 189 -7.74 6.60 -15.59
C ILE A 189 -7.41 5.50 -16.58
N ILE A 190 -6.17 5.51 -17.05
CA ILE A 190 -5.64 4.52 -17.98
C ILE A 190 -4.65 3.64 -17.23
N ASP A 191 -4.94 2.35 -17.18
CA ASP A 191 -4.07 1.35 -16.59
C ASP A 191 -3.48 0.43 -17.67
N TYR A 192 -2.37 -0.20 -17.30
CA TYR A 192 -1.64 -1.08 -18.19
C TYR A 192 -1.15 -2.32 -17.46
N ALA A 193 -1.42 -3.50 -18.03
CA ALA A 193 -0.90 -4.77 -17.55
C ALA A 193 0.05 -5.38 -18.58
N ARG A 194 1.07 -6.09 -18.10
CA ARG A 194 1.94 -6.89 -18.97
C ARG A 194 2.31 -8.20 -18.34
N LYS A 195 2.62 -9.18 -19.18
CA LYS A 195 3.29 -10.41 -18.76
C LYS A 195 4.64 -10.53 -19.44
N THR A 196 5.66 -10.83 -18.64
CA THR A 196 7.00 -11.18 -19.14
C THR A 196 6.91 -12.50 -19.91
N PRO A 197 7.70 -12.69 -20.98
CA PRO A 197 7.73 -13.95 -21.71
C PRO A 197 8.06 -15.14 -20.80
N THR A 198 7.27 -16.20 -20.87
CA THR A 198 7.45 -17.46 -20.11
C THR A 198 7.14 -18.67 -20.99
N LYS A 199 7.46 -19.87 -20.48
CA LYS A 199 7.07 -21.15 -21.09
C LYS A 199 5.61 -21.54 -20.81
N ASP A 200 4.82 -20.63 -20.25
CA ASP A 200 3.41 -20.89 -19.92
C ASP A 200 2.60 -21.10 -21.20
N SER A 201 1.61 -21.98 -21.13
CA SER A 201 0.64 -22.14 -22.22
C SER A 201 -0.16 -20.85 -22.41
N GLN A 202 -0.60 -20.61 -23.65
CA GLN A 202 -1.44 -19.46 -24.01
C GLN A 202 -2.66 -19.33 -23.06
N LYS A 203 -3.39 -20.42 -22.84
CA LYS A 203 -4.55 -20.45 -21.93
C LYS A 203 -4.20 -20.01 -20.51
N HIS A 204 -3.08 -20.48 -19.96
CA HIS A 204 -2.67 -20.10 -18.61
C HIS A 204 -2.26 -18.63 -18.55
N ARG A 205 -1.59 -18.14 -19.59
CA ARG A 205 -1.19 -16.73 -19.70
C ARG A 205 -2.40 -15.79 -19.79
N THR A 206 -3.37 -16.10 -20.64
CA THR A 206 -4.64 -15.35 -20.76
C THR A 206 -5.37 -15.31 -19.42
N MET A 207 -5.47 -16.44 -18.71
CA MET A 207 -6.09 -16.49 -17.38
C MET A 207 -5.37 -15.57 -16.38
N LEU A 208 -4.03 -15.55 -16.37
CA LEU A 208 -3.27 -14.67 -15.48
C LEU A 208 -3.43 -13.19 -15.85
N LEU A 209 -3.42 -12.86 -17.14
CA LEU A 209 -3.67 -11.50 -17.62
C LEU A 209 -5.07 -11.03 -17.26
N GLN A 210 -6.09 -11.86 -17.45
CA GLN A 210 -7.46 -11.52 -17.06
C GLN A 210 -7.54 -11.18 -15.58
N ARG A 211 -6.91 -11.98 -14.70
CA ARG A 211 -6.87 -11.66 -13.26
C ARG A 211 -6.18 -10.34 -12.95
N MET A 212 -5.19 -9.94 -13.75
CA MET A 212 -4.55 -8.62 -13.61
C MET A 212 -5.51 -7.52 -14.05
N VAL A 213 -6.20 -7.69 -15.18
CA VAL A 213 -7.23 -6.76 -15.68
C VAL A 213 -8.35 -6.61 -14.66
N ASP A 214 -8.92 -7.70 -14.17
CA ASP A 214 -9.97 -7.69 -13.14
C ASP A 214 -9.52 -6.91 -11.90
N CYS A 215 -8.25 -7.05 -11.49
CA CYS A 215 -7.68 -6.29 -10.39
C CYS A 215 -7.61 -4.79 -10.70
N LEU A 216 -7.22 -4.41 -11.91
CA LEU A 216 -7.14 -3.00 -12.31
C LEU A 216 -8.55 -2.38 -12.37
N VAL A 217 -9.49 -3.04 -13.05
CA VAL A 217 -10.89 -2.58 -13.13
C VAL A 217 -11.50 -2.44 -11.74
N SER A 218 -11.36 -3.44 -10.87
CA SER A 218 -12.00 -3.41 -9.55
C SER A 218 -11.29 -2.55 -8.50
N ARG A 219 -9.95 -2.49 -8.51
CA ARG A 219 -9.18 -1.81 -7.45
C ARG A 219 -8.77 -0.39 -7.80
N THR A 220 -8.33 -0.18 -9.03
CA THR A 220 -7.91 1.14 -9.52
C THR A 220 -9.02 1.84 -10.30
N LEU A 221 -10.20 1.22 -10.45
CA LEU A 221 -11.35 1.82 -11.12
C LEU A 221 -10.97 2.34 -12.52
N ALA A 222 -10.14 1.58 -13.25
CA ALA A 222 -9.67 1.98 -14.57
C ALA A 222 -10.82 2.28 -15.53
N ASP A 223 -10.72 3.35 -16.31
CA ASP A 223 -11.62 3.61 -17.44
C ASP A 223 -11.18 2.82 -18.67
N CYS A 224 -9.86 2.73 -18.86
CA CYS A 224 -9.24 1.92 -19.90
C CYS A 224 -8.13 1.05 -19.33
N VAL A 225 -8.07 -0.20 -19.77
CA VAL A 225 -6.98 -1.14 -19.48
C VAL A 225 -6.37 -1.61 -20.79
N PHE A 226 -5.07 -1.36 -20.93
CA PHE A 226 -4.27 -1.87 -22.05
C PHE A 226 -3.39 -3.02 -21.59
N VAL A 227 -3.14 -3.96 -22.50
CA VAL A 227 -2.40 -5.17 -22.16
C VAL A 227 -1.36 -5.53 -23.21
N SER A 228 -0.19 -5.97 -22.74
CA SER A 228 0.78 -6.67 -23.60
C SER A 228 1.02 -8.07 -23.07
N THR A 229 0.82 -9.04 -23.94
CA THR A 229 0.68 -10.45 -23.55
C THR A 229 2.03 -11.09 -23.23
N SER A 230 3.09 -10.69 -23.92
CA SER A 230 4.43 -11.26 -23.77
C SER A 230 5.51 -10.23 -24.13
N SER A 231 6.00 -9.48 -23.14
CA SER A 231 7.05 -8.46 -23.33
C SER A 231 7.88 -8.20 -22.08
N PHE A 232 9.16 -7.85 -22.28
CA PHE A 232 10.03 -7.43 -21.19
C PHE A 232 9.74 -6.00 -20.75
N ALA A 233 10.12 -5.69 -19.51
CA ALA A 233 9.97 -4.35 -18.94
C ALA A 233 10.85 -3.30 -19.64
N SER A 234 11.93 -3.77 -20.28
CA SER A 234 12.89 -2.96 -21.02
C SER A 234 12.43 -2.63 -22.45
N ASP A 235 11.50 -3.40 -23.00
CA ASP A 235 11.05 -3.22 -24.39
C ASP A 235 10.29 -1.90 -24.54
N LEU A 236 10.40 -1.24 -25.69
CA LEU A 236 9.62 -0.03 -25.97
C LEU A 236 8.13 -0.38 -26.07
N LEU A 237 7.21 0.50 -25.65
CA LEU A 237 5.76 0.25 -25.73
C LEU A 237 5.33 -0.18 -27.15
N SER A 238 5.89 0.48 -28.17
CA SER A 238 5.62 0.15 -29.57
C SER A 238 6.06 -1.25 -29.99
N GLU A 239 6.97 -1.88 -29.25
CA GLU A 239 7.43 -3.24 -29.49
C GLU A 239 6.61 -4.28 -28.72
N ARG A 240 6.07 -3.90 -27.55
CA ARG A 240 5.26 -4.78 -26.71
C ARG A 240 3.93 -5.14 -27.36
N ASP A 241 3.45 -4.30 -28.25
CA ASP A 241 2.11 -4.37 -28.82
C ASP A 241 2.03 -5.11 -30.16
N LYS A 242 3.15 -5.67 -30.62
CA LYS A 242 3.29 -6.33 -31.93
C LYS A 242 2.64 -7.73 -32.02
N ASN A 243 2.37 -8.40 -30.90
CA ASN A 243 1.90 -9.80 -30.86
C ASN A 243 0.69 -9.99 -29.92
N ASN A 244 -0.50 -9.53 -30.38
CA ASN A 244 -1.68 -9.40 -29.50
C ASN A 244 -2.92 -10.20 -29.92
N SER A 245 -2.77 -11.28 -30.68
CA SER A 245 -3.90 -12.21 -30.93
C SER A 245 -4.54 -12.72 -29.63
N GLU A 246 -3.75 -12.85 -28.56
CA GLU A 246 -4.21 -13.26 -27.23
C GLU A 246 -5.08 -12.20 -26.53
N VAL A 247 -4.99 -10.92 -26.91
CA VAL A 247 -5.77 -9.84 -26.30
C VAL A 247 -7.25 -9.95 -26.64
N ALA A 248 -7.58 -10.51 -27.79
CA ALA A 248 -8.96 -10.77 -28.20
C ALA A 248 -9.71 -11.74 -27.27
N HIS A 249 -9.00 -12.46 -26.39
CA HIS A 249 -9.59 -13.38 -25.42
C HIS A 249 -9.73 -12.78 -24.01
N LEU A 250 -9.39 -11.50 -23.85
CA LEU A 250 -9.51 -10.79 -22.58
C LEU A 250 -10.76 -9.89 -22.59
N ASN A 251 -11.44 -9.84 -21.46
CA ASN A 251 -12.57 -8.94 -21.23
C ASN A 251 -12.08 -7.65 -20.57
N ASP A 252 -12.84 -6.56 -20.75
CA ASP A 252 -12.59 -5.25 -20.13
C ASP A 252 -11.21 -4.66 -20.44
N VAL A 253 -10.73 -4.93 -21.66
CA VAL A 253 -9.51 -4.33 -22.22
C VAL A 253 -9.85 -3.53 -23.47
N GLN A 254 -9.13 -2.44 -23.68
CA GLN A 254 -9.23 -1.60 -24.88
C GLN A 254 -8.26 -2.07 -25.98
N GLY A 255 -7.61 -3.21 -25.75
CA GLY A 255 -6.59 -3.75 -26.62
C GLY A 255 -5.19 -3.46 -26.09
N ASN A 256 -4.37 -2.89 -26.95
CA ASN A 256 -2.98 -2.55 -26.71
C ASN A 256 -2.75 -1.04 -26.85
N THR A 257 -1.58 -0.55 -26.48
CA THR A 257 -1.28 0.89 -26.42
C THR A 257 -0.97 1.53 -27.79
N LEU A 258 -1.15 0.80 -28.90
CA LEU A 258 -0.88 1.24 -30.28
C LEU A 258 -2.15 1.26 -31.14
#